data_AF-Q97GI1-F1
#
_entry.id   AF-Q97GI1-F1
#
_cell.length_a   1.000
_cell.length_b   1.000
_cell.length_c   1.000
_cell.angle_alpha   90.00
_cell.angle_beta   90.00
_cell.angle_gamma   90.00
#
_symmetry.space_group_name_H-M   'P 1'
#
loop_
_entity.id
_entity.type
_entity.pdbx_description
1 polymer ?
#
loop_
_entity_poly.entity_id
_entity_poly.type
_entity_poly.pdbx_seq_one_letter_code
_entity_poly.pdbx_strand_id
1 'polypeptide(L)'
;MSSICVCNSGSDDLSVIDLDTLEESSKISLRIQTGRIGPHGICRYNDDIVTSNTFSNTLSFINFKSRKVYKSSFIGMHCNDLRILGNKAYVICGDSNSIIKYDIKNEAIEEIIPCGYMPHSIDFNVKNNMFVTSDMGSSSITIFKEGSSSYIKRIKVGEYPTKAVFTKDGEKVIVCESNIGTDHNGTISIIPLNNIQKRCSIEVGKWPVDIFYDNNICIVSNFGDSTISIINLDEEKEMKRIYVGGMPRGVLKKNSIIYVGDSYNNSLICMDMISGKKKVIPIGNEPTGIIFV
;
A
#
# COMPACT_ATOMS: atom_id res chain seq x y z
N MET A 1 -0.21 17.95 15.64
CA MET A 1 0.89 16.98 15.70
C MET A 1 0.78 16.11 14.47
N SER A 2 1.88 15.90 13.75
CA SER A 2 1.90 14.94 12.65
C SER A 2 2.09 13.55 13.22
N SER A 3 1.28 12.58 12.81
CA SER A 3 1.42 11.20 13.28
C SER A 3 1.57 10.25 12.10
N ILE A 4 2.01 9.03 12.40
CA ILE A 4 1.88 7.88 11.50
C ILE A 4 0.77 7.01 12.04
N CYS A 5 -0.06 6.47 11.15
CA CYS A 5 -0.99 5.41 11.47
C CYS A 5 -0.55 4.12 10.76
N VAL A 6 -0.47 3.01 11.50
CA VAL A 6 -0.07 1.69 10.99
C VAL A 6 -1.21 0.70 11.19
N CYS A 7 -1.62 0.00 10.13
CA CYS A 7 -2.51 -1.16 10.21
C CYS A 7 -1.78 -2.35 10.81
N ASN A 8 -2.38 -3.01 11.80
CA ASN A 8 -1.85 -4.23 12.38
C ASN A 8 -2.85 -5.38 12.11
N SER A 9 -2.60 -6.15 11.04
CA SER A 9 -3.54 -7.17 10.57
C SER A 9 -3.71 -8.32 11.58
N GLY A 10 -2.62 -8.64 12.29
CA GLY A 10 -2.57 -9.71 13.29
C GLY A 10 -3.34 -9.38 14.56
N SER A 11 -3.39 -8.11 14.96
CA SER A 11 -4.02 -7.68 16.22
C SER A 11 -5.36 -6.96 16.05
N ASP A 12 -5.82 -6.72 14.82
CA ASP A 12 -7.08 -6.04 14.49
C ASP A 12 -7.17 -4.61 15.08
N ASP A 13 -6.06 -3.89 15.03
CA ASP A 13 -5.94 -2.52 15.53
C ASP A 13 -5.08 -1.63 14.63
N LEU A 14 -5.11 -0.33 14.92
CA LEU A 14 -4.18 0.65 14.36
C LEU A 14 -3.26 1.21 15.44
N SER A 15 -1.97 1.25 15.16
CA SER A 15 -0.99 1.96 16.00
C SER A 15 -0.83 3.40 15.51
N VAL A 16 -0.91 4.37 16.42
CA VAL A 16 -0.71 5.80 16.14
C VAL A 16 0.60 6.27 16.75
N ILE A 17 1.58 6.57 15.91
CA ILE A 17 2.92 6.98 16.32
C ILE A 17 3.05 8.49 16.25
N ASP A 18 3.49 9.10 17.34
CA ASP A 18 3.83 10.52 17.37
C ASP A 18 5.20 10.74 16.70
N LEU A 19 5.28 11.66 15.73
CA LEU A 19 6.52 11.87 14.97
C LEU A 19 7.57 12.70 15.71
N ASP A 20 7.19 13.43 16.76
CA ASP A 20 8.10 14.25 17.54
C ASP A 20 8.79 13.39 18.61
N THR A 21 8.06 12.48 19.26
CA THR A 21 8.61 11.57 20.28
C THR A 21 9.10 10.24 19.71
N LEU A 22 8.58 9.83 18.54
CA LEU A 22 8.77 8.50 17.96
C LEU A 22 8.34 7.39 18.94
N GLU A 23 7.13 7.50 19.47
CA GLU A 23 6.51 6.55 20.40
C GLU A 23 5.06 6.26 20.00
N GLU A 24 4.53 5.09 20.38
CA GLU A 24 3.11 4.77 20.18
C GLU A 24 2.26 5.60 21.15
N SER A 25 1.63 6.65 20.61
CA SER A 25 0.78 7.58 21.35
C SER A 25 -0.62 7.02 21.65
N SER A 26 -1.11 6.11 20.80
CA SER A 26 -2.44 5.54 20.92
C SER A 26 -2.57 4.26 20.09
N LYS A 27 -3.49 3.39 20.50
CA LYS A 27 -3.91 2.21 19.77
C LYS A 27 -5.42 2.26 19.56
N ILE A 28 -5.86 2.04 18.32
CA ILE A 28 -7.28 2.10 17.93
C ILE A 28 -7.75 0.68 17.60
N SER A 29 -8.52 0.06 18.50
CA SER A 29 -9.12 -1.24 18.20
C SER A 29 -10.19 -1.12 17.12
N LEU A 30 -10.16 -2.03 16.13
CA LEU A 30 -11.17 -2.11 15.08
C LEU A 30 -12.27 -3.13 15.37
N ARG A 31 -12.15 -3.88 16.48
CA ARG A 31 -13.10 -4.92 16.88
C ARG A 31 -14.37 -4.30 17.45
N ILE A 32 -15.32 -4.01 16.56
CA ILE A 32 -16.70 -3.62 16.93
C ILE A 32 -17.70 -4.78 16.84
N GLN A 33 -17.27 -5.93 16.30
CA GLN A 33 -18.05 -7.16 16.15
C GLN A 33 -17.18 -8.38 16.48
N THR A 34 -17.81 -9.55 16.63
CA THR A 34 -17.09 -10.82 16.80
C THR A 34 -16.39 -11.23 15.50
N GLY A 35 -15.15 -11.70 15.60
CA GLY A 35 -14.37 -12.16 14.46
C GLY A 35 -13.09 -11.36 14.23
N ARG A 36 -12.24 -11.84 13.32
CA ARG A 36 -11.02 -11.13 12.89
C ARG A 36 -11.39 -10.03 11.91
N ILE A 37 -10.75 -8.87 12.04
CA ILE A 37 -10.96 -7.73 11.15
C ILE A 37 -9.94 -7.77 10.01
N GLY A 38 -8.65 -7.83 10.36
CA GLY A 38 -7.53 -7.84 9.41
C GLY A 38 -7.36 -6.51 8.66
N PRO A 39 -7.17 -5.36 9.32
CA PRO A 39 -6.89 -4.11 8.60
C PRO A 39 -5.62 -4.26 7.77
N HIS A 40 -5.64 -3.83 6.52
CA HIS A 40 -4.55 -4.05 5.58
C HIS A 40 -4.21 -2.77 4.78
N GLY A 41 -5.13 -2.32 3.92
CA GLY A 41 -5.03 -1.03 3.25
C GLY A 41 -5.52 0.09 4.16
N ILE A 42 -4.96 1.28 4.02
CA ILE A 42 -5.32 2.46 4.82
C ILE A 42 -5.18 3.74 4.00
N CYS A 43 -6.16 4.63 4.13
CA CYS A 43 -6.13 5.95 3.50
C CYS A 43 -6.83 6.99 4.36
N ARG A 44 -6.63 8.27 4.03
CA ARG A 44 -7.35 9.39 4.65
C ARG A 44 -8.69 9.59 3.98
N TYR A 45 -9.68 9.97 4.78
CA TYR A 45 -10.96 10.49 4.32
C TYR A 45 -11.29 11.74 5.12
N ASN A 46 -11.04 12.92 4.53
CA ASN A 46 -11.06 14.20 5.26
C ASN A 46 -10.09 14.16 6.46
N ASP A 47 -10.58 14.46 7.66
CA ASP A 47 -9.83 14.38 8.93
C ASP A 47 -9.81 12.97 9.55
N ASP A 48 -10.48 12.01 8.93
CA ASP A 48 -10.64 10.64 9.40
C ASP A 48 -9.77 9.64 8.61
N ILE A 49 -9.79 8.40 9.08
CA ILE A 49 -9.07 7.28 8.46
C ILE A 49 -10.08 6.24 8.00
N VAL A 50 -9.80 5.60 6.87
CA VAL A 50 -10.52 4.42 6.40
C VAL A 50 -9.54 3.28 6.17
N THR A 51 -9.88 2.09 6.63
CA THR A 51 -9.09 0.87 6.41
C THR A 51 -9.88 -0.14 5.62
N SER A 52 -9.22 -0.83 4.69
CA SER A 52 -9.76 -2.04 4.06
C SER A 52 -9.35 -3.26 4.90
N ASN A 53 -10.29 -4.17 5.11
CA ASN A 53 -10.14 -5.24 6.07
C ASN A 53 -10.24 -6.61 5.37
N THR A 54 -9.13 -7.35 5.32
CA THR A 54 -8.98 -8.59 4.52
C THR A 54 -9.73 -9.78 5.10
N PHE A 55 -9.87 -9.88 6.43
CA PHE A 55 -10.54 -11.01 7.08
C PHE A 55 -12.04 -10.79 7.25
N SER A 56 -12.46 -9.55 7.53
CA SER A 56 -13.87 -9.21 7.72
C SER A 56 -14.60 -8.76 6.45
N ASN A 57 -13.90 -8.61 5.32
CA ASN A 57 -14.51 -8.21 4.04
C ASN A 57 -15.17 -6.83 4.08
N THR A 58 -14.65 -5.93 4.92
CA THR A 58 -15.28 -4.63 5.23
C THR A 58 -14.33 -3.44 5.00
N LEU A 59 -14.89 -2.23 4.99
CA LEU A 59 -14.18 -1.02 5.39
C LEU A 59 -14.49 -0.70 6.85
N SER A 60 -13.50 -0.18 7.58
CA SER A 60 -13.71 0.50 8.87
C SER A 60 -13.45 2.00 8.70
N PHE A 61 -14.39 2.82 9.16
CA PHE A 61 -14.27 4.28 9.19
C PHE A 61 -13.99 4.71 10.64
N ILE A 62 -12.86 5.39 10.82
CA ILE A 62 -12.32 5.75 12.13
C ILE A 62 -12.28 7.26 12.27
N ASN A 63 -12.93 7.77 13.31
CA ASN A 63 -12.79 9.16 13.67
C ASN A 63 -11.43 9.38 14.33
N PHE A 64 -10.53 10.08 13.64
CA PHE A 64 -9.13 10.13 14.07
C PHE A 64 -8.98 10.85 15.40
N LYS A 65 -9.72 11.94 15.62
CA LYS A 65 -9.66 12.73 16.86
C LYS A 65 -10.13 11.94 18.08
N SER A 66 -11.26 11.25 17.97
CA SER A 66 -11.83 10.49 19.09
C SER A 66 -11.27 9.07 19.23
N ARG A 67 -10.47 8.61 18.26
CA ARG A 67 -9.86 7.27 18.24
C ARG A 67 -10.91 6.14 18.26
N LYS A 68 -12.05 6.35 17.59
CA LYS A 68 -13.17 5.40 17.59
C LYS A 68 -13.60 5.06 16.16
N VAL A 69 -13.85 3.77 15.93
CA VAL A 69 -14.61 3.32 14.77
C VAL A 69 -16.05 3.79 14.92
N TYR A 70 -16.58 4.49 13.91
CA TYR A 70 -17.98 4.94 13.91
C TYR A 70 -18.83 4.25 12.84
N LYS A 71 -18.20 3.57 11.88
CA LYS A 71 -18.90 2.84 10.83
C LYS A 71 -18.04 1.67 10.35
N SER A 72 -18.70 0.55 10.06
CA SER A 72 -18.12 -0.56 9.31
C SER A 72 -19.11 -0.99 8.24
N SER A 73 -18.60 -1.25 7.05
CA SER A 73 -19.43 -1.54 5.87
C SER A 73 -18.88 -2.75 5.15
N PHE A 74 -19.70 -3.77 4.94
CA PHE A 74 -19.33 -4.90 4.08
C PHE A 74 -19.15 -4.42 2.63
N ILE A 75 -18.09 -4.89 1.98
CA ILE A 75 -17.73 -4.50 0.62
C ILE A 75 -17.67 -5.71 -0.30
N GLY A 76 -16.84 -6.69 0.04
CA GLY A 76 -16.50 -7.79 -0.84
C GLY A 76 -15.35 -8.63 -0.29
N MET A 77 -15.13 -9.79 -0.88
CA MET A 77 -14.22 -10.79 -0.31
C MET A 77 -12.76 -10.35 -0.43
N HIS A 78 -12.05 -10.38 0.70
CA HIS A 78 -10.62 -10.13 0.82
C HIS A 78 -10.20 -8.71 0.38
N CYS A 79 -10.66 -7.70 1.14
CA CYS A 79 -10.41 -6.28 0.87
C CYS A 79 -8.93 -5.88 1.13
N ASN A 80 -8.08 -5.92 0.11
CA ASN A 80 -6.62 -5.77 0.22
C ASN A 80 -6.13 -4.32 0.31
N ASP A 81 -6.53 -3.45 -0.61
CA ASP A 81 -6.12 -2.04 -0.65
C ASP A 81 -7.30 -1.16 -1.08
N LEU A 82 -7.22 0.13 -0.79
CA LEU A 82 -8.26 1.09 -1.14
C LEU A 82 -7.71 2.48 -1.47
N ARG A 83 -8.44 3.21 -2.31
CA ARG A 83 -8.26 4.64 -2.53
C ARG A 83 -9.61 5.35 -2.51
N ILE A 84 -9.60 6.59 -2.05
CA ILE A 84 -10.80 7.43 -1.99
C ILE A 84 -10.64 8.61 -2.94
N LEU A 85 -11.64 8.80 -3.81
CA LEU A 85 -11.76 9.96 -4.70
C LEU A 85 -13.08 10.67 -4.40
N GLY A 86 -12.99 11.84 -3.76
CA GLY A 86 -14.16 12.55 -3.24
C GLY A 86 -14.88 11.68 -2.21
N ASN A 87 -16.09 11.23 -2.54
CA ASN A 87 -16.94 10.42 -1.67
C ASN A 87 -17.06 8.95 -2.13
N LYS A 88 -16.19 8.53 -3.07
CA LYS A 88 -16.16 7.17 -3.60
C LYS A 88 -14.93 6.44 -3.09
N ALA A 89 -15.12 5.30 -2.46
CA ALA A 89 -14.04 4.37 -2.14
C ALA A 89 -13.93 3.34 -3.28
N TYR A 90 -12.73 3.11 -3.78
CA TYR A 90 -12.41 2.04 -4.71
C TYR A 90 -11.60 1.02 -3.95
N VAL A 91 -12.16 -0.17 -3.76
CA VAL A 91 -11.62 -1.20 -2.88
C VAL A 91 -11.29 -2.44 -3.68
N ILE A 92 -10.06 -2.92 -3.55
CA ILE A 92 -9.61 -4.16 -4.18
C ILE A 92 -10.11 -5.34 -3.38
N CYS A 93 -10.91 -6.20 -4.00
CA CYS A 93 -11.38 -7.46 -3.43
C CYS A 93 -10.63 -8.62 -4.10
N GLY A 94 -9.59 -9.12 -3.43
CA GLY A 94 -8.63 -10.08 -3.98
C GLY A 94 -9.27 -11.38 -4.43
N ASP A 95 -10.12 -11.98 -3.59
CA ASP A 95 -10.76 -13.27 -3.89
C ASP A 95 -11.88 -13.14 -4.92
N SER A 96 -12.40 -11.92 -5.11
CA SER A 96 -13.46 -11.62 -6.09
C SER A 96 -12.92 -11.16 -7.44
N ASN A 97 -11.60 -10.95 -7.58
CA ASN A 97 -10.96 -10.41 -8.78
C ASN A 97 -11.62 -9.11 -9.29
N SER A 98 -11.99 -8.25 -8.35
CA SER A 98 -12.78 -7.05 -8.65
C SER A 98 -12.36 -5.84 -7.82
N ILE A 99 -12.70 -4.68 -8.36
CA ILE A 99 -12.68 -3.40 -7.67
C ILE A 99 -14.13 -3.04 -7.37
N ILE A 100 -14.42 -2.78 -6.11
CA ILE A 100 -15.74 -2.32 -5.68
C ILE A 100 -15.70 -0.80 -5.56
N LYS A 101 -16.53 -0.11 -6.36
CA LYS A 101 -16.78 1.33 -6.23
C LYS A 101 -17.93 1.51 -5.24
N TYR A 102 -17.61 2.00 -4.06
CA TYR A 102 -18.53 2.18 -2.94
C TYR A 102 -18.79 3.67 -2.68
N ASP A 103 -20.06 4.08 -2.67
CA ASP A 103 -20.47 5.42 -2.26
C ASP A 103 -20.49 5.51 -0.73
N ILE A 104 -19.58 6.29 -0.17
CA ILE A 104 -19.42 6.43 1.28
C ILE A 104 -20.63 7.12 1.93
N LYS A 105 -21.31 8.03 1.21
CA LYS A 105 -22.42 8.86 1.73
C LYS A 105 -23.74 8.12 1.65
N ASN A 106 -23.99 7.47 0.51
CA ASN A 106 -25.22 6.70 0.28
C ASN A 106 -25.11 5.27 0.82
N GLU A 107 -23.92 4.88 1.26
CA GLU A 107 -23.61 3.58 1.85
C GLU A 107 -23.88 2.38 0.93
N ALA A 108 -23.69 2.57 -0.37
CA ALA A 108 -24.08 1.62 -1.39
C ALA A 108 -22.91 1.27 -2.32
N ILE A 109 -22.87 0.01 -2.75
CA ILE A 109 -22.03 -0.41 -3.88
C ILE A 109 -22.65 0.16 -5.16
N GLU A 110 -21.90 0.97 -5.88
CA GLU A 110 -22.34 1.55 -7.15
C GLU A 110 -21.97 0.69 -8.35
N GLU A 111 -20.77 0.10 -8.30
CA GLU A 111 -20.21 -0.61 -9.42
C GLU A 111 -19.24 -1.69 -8.94
N ILE A 112 -19.25 -2.82 -9.65
CA ILE A 112 -18.28 -3.90 -9.51
C ILE A 112 -17.50 -3.93 -10.82
N ILE A 113 -16.22 -3.58 -10.76
CA ILE A 113 -15.35 -3.45 -11.93
C ILE A 113 -14.42 -4.66 -11.94
N PRO A 114 -14.52 -5.58 -12.92
CA PRO A 114 -13.60 -6.72 -13.03
C PRO A 114 -12.17 -6.25 -13.30
N CYS A 115 -11.19 -6.86 -12.63
CA CYS A 115 -9.77 -6.62 -12.87
C CYS A 115 -9.02 -7.93 -13.20
N GLY A 116 -7.70 -7.98 -13.00
CA GLY A 116 -6.95 -9.22 -13.19
C GLY A 116 -7.15 -10.17 -12.01
N TYR A 117 -6.50 -11.35 -12.08
CA TYR A 117 -6.55 -12.39 -11.06
C TYR A 117 -5.71 -12.00 -9.82
N MET A 118 -6.28 -12.20 -8.64
CA MET A 118 -5.71 -11.87 -7.33
C MET A 118 -5.16 -10.43 -7.25
N PRO A 119 -6.00 -9.39 -7.44
CA PRO A 119 -5.57 -8.01 -7.31
C PRO A 119 -5.15 -7.70 -5.87
N HIS A 120 -4.05 -6.96 -5.71
CA HIS A 120 -3.46 -6.66 -4.40
C HIS A 120 -3.38 -5.18 -4.06
N SER A 121 -3.12 -4.31 -5.03
CA SER A 121 -3.03 -2.86 -4.80
C SER A 121 -3.82 -2.05 -5.82
N ILE A 122 -4.17 -0.82 -5.44
CA ILE A 122 -4.78 0.19 -6.31
C ILE A 122 -4.16 1.56 -6.06
N ASP A 123 -3.97 2.32 -7.13
CA ASP A 123 -3.54 3.71 -7.05
C ASP A 123 -4.26 4.61 -8.07
N PHE A 124 -4.41 5.90 -7.74
CA PHE A 124 -5.13 6.87 -8.56
C PHE A 124 -4.20 7.95 -9.13
N ASN A 125 -4.36 8.19 -10.43
CA ASN A 125 -3.88 9.39 -11.08
C ASN A 125 -5.06 10.35 -11.29
N VAL A 126 -5.24 11.24 -10.32
CA VAL A 126 -6.34 12.23 -10.33
C VAL A 126 -6.24 13.17 -11.53
N LYS A 127 -5.02 13.58 -11.90
CA LYS A 127 -4.75 14.51 -13.01
C LYS A 127 -5.29 13.96 -14.35
N ASN A 128 -5.11 12.66 -14.58
CA ASN A 128 -5.51 12.02 -15.83
C ASN A 128 -6.84 11.24 -15.72
N ASN A 129 -7.51 11.29 -14.56
CA ASN A 129 -8.72 10.52 -14.23
C ASN A 129 -8.56 9.01 -14.53
N MET A 130 -7.47 8.41 -14.05
CA MET A 130 -7.17 6.99 -14.22
C MET A 130 -6.87 6.33 -12.88
N PHE A 131 -7.04 5.02 -12.82
CA PHE A 131 -6.51 4.20 -11.73
C PHE A 131 -5.83 2.94 -12.28
N VAL A 132 -4.95 2.36 -11.48
CA VAL A 132 -4.18 1.17 -11.82
C VAL A 132 -4.32 0.13 -10.73
N THR A 133 -4.43 -1.14 -11.11
CA THR A 133 -4.33 -2.28 -10.19
C THR A 133 -3.07 -3.10 -10.43
N SER A 134 -2.53 -3.69 -9.37
CA SER A 134 -1.55 -4.78 -9.48
C SER A 134 -2.25 -6.12 -9.31
N ASP A 135 -2.25 -6.94 -10.36
CA ASP A 135 -2.97 -8.20 -10.44
C ASP A 135 -1.99 -9.36 -10.24
N MET A 136 -1.78 -9.79 -8.98
CA MET A 136 -0.69 -10.69 -8.60
C MET A 136 -0.71 -12.00 -9.38
N GLY A 137 -1.88 -12.64 -9.44
CA GLY A 137 -2.02 -13.95 -10.08
C GLY A 137 -2.07 -13.89 -11.61
N SER A 138 -2.25 -12.70 -12.20
CA SER A 138 -2.18 -12.49 -13.65
C SER A 138 -0.81 -12.05 -14.13
N SER A 139 0.13 -11.77 -13.23
CA SER A 139 1.43 -11.15 -13.54
C SER A 139 1.23 -9.94 -14.46
N SER A 140 0.27 -9.08 -14.10
CA SER A 140 -0.13 -7.91 -14.88
C SER A 140 -0.46 -6.71 -14.01
N ILE A 141 -0.41 -5.52 -14.62
CA ILE A 141 -1.16 -4.35 -14.13
C ILE A 141 -2.33 -4.07 -15.06
N THR A 142 -3.45 -3.59 -14.52
CA THR A 142 -4.60 -3.15 -15.31
C THR A 142 -4.85 -1.66 -15.09
N ILE A 143 -4.91 -0.88 -16.17
CA ILE A 143 -5.16 0.56 -16.16
C ILE A 143 -6.59 0.81 -16.61
N PHE A 144 -7.30 1.65 -15.86
CA PHE A 144 -8.69 2.00 -16.09
C PHE A 144 -8.86 3.51 -16.24
N LYS A 145 -9.95 3.90 -16.91
CA LYS A 145 -10.45 5.27 -16.89
C LYS A 145 -11.56 5.32 -15.84
N GLU A 146 -11.49 6.28 -14.93
CA GLU A 146 -12.60 6.49 -13.99
C GLU A 146 -13.84 6.95 -14.78
N GLY A 147 -15.00 6.37 -14.44
CA GLY A 147 -16.27 6.59 -15.14
C GLY A 147 -16.50 5.69 -16.35
N SER A 148 -15.53 4.82 -16.69
CA SER A 148 -15.67 3.79 -17.72
C SER A 148 -15.89 2.42 -17.09
N SER A 149 -16.79 1.63 -17.65
CA SER A 149 -17.03 0.24 -17.25
C SER A 149 -16.00 -0.75 -17.81
N SER A 150 -15.04 -0.28 -18.60
CA SER A 150 -13.97 -1.08 -19.20
C SER A 150 -12.58 -0.53 -18.88
N TYR A 151 -11.61 -1.45 -18.80
CA TYR A 151 -10.20 -1.08 -18.65
C TYR A 151 -9.65 -0.49 -19.96
N ILE A 152 -8.73 0.47 -19.84
CA ILE A 152 -8.00 1.05 -20.97
C ILE A 152 -7.02 0.01 -21.52
N LYS A 153 -6.24 -0.60 -20.62
CA LYS A 153 -5.20 -1.55 -21.01
C LYS A 153 -4.80 -2.47 -19.87
N ARG A 154 -4.47 -3.71 -20.21
CA ARG A 154 -3.76 -4.65 -19.34
C ARG A 154 -2.34 -4.83 -19.86
N ILE A 155 -1.36 -4.75 -18.97
CA ILE A 155 0.06 -4.79 -19.30
C ILE A 155 0.66 -5.96 -18.54
N LYS A 156 1.24 -6.93 -19.27
CA LYS A 156 2.01 -8.01 -18.65
C LYS A 156 3.24 -7.42 -17.96
N VAL A 157 3.44 -7.85 -16.73
CA VAL A 157 4.59 -7.48 -15.92
C VAL A 157 5.32 -8.74 -15.43
N GLY A 158 6.31 -8.59 -14.56
CA GLY A 158 6.98 -9.69 -13.87
C GLY A 158 6.05 -10.40 -12.89
N GLU A 159 6.52 -11.50 -12.30
CA GLU A 159 5.68 -12.37 -11.48
C GLU A 159 5.28 -11.71 -10.15
N TYR A 160 4.02 -11.95 -9.74
CA TYR A 160 3.44 -11.46 -8.50
C TYR A 160 3.63 -9.96 -8.26
N PRO A 161 3.07 -9.08 -9.10
CA PRO A 161 3.13 -7.64 -8.86
C PRO A 161 2.32 -7.25 -7.61
N THR A 162 3.01 -6.79 -6.57
CA THR A 162 2.44 -6.50 -5.24
C THR A 162 1.98 -5.05 -5.09
N LYS A 163 2.62 -4.11 -5.79
CA LYS A 163 2.31 -2.69 -5.75
C LYS A 163 2.43 -2.07 -7.14
N ALA A 164 1.47 -1.24 -7.54
CA ALA A 164 1.59 -0.38 -8.70
C ALA A 164 1.16 1.05 -8.33
N VAL A 165 2.00 2.05 -8.63
CA VAL A 165 1.73 3.46 -8.32
C VAL A 165 2.02 4.35 -9.50
N PHE A 166 1.25 5.43 -9.65
CA PHE A 166 1.55 6.45 -10.65
C PHE A 166 2.67 7.37 -10.16
N THR A 167 3.51 7.81 -11.10
CA THR A 167 4.41 8.95 -10.90
C THR A 167 3.60 10.25 -10.75
N LYS A 168 4.16 11.25 -10.07
CA LYS A 168 3.45 12.50 -9.74
C LYS A 168 3.03 13.30 -10.98
N ASP A 169 3.84 13.25 -12.04
CA ASP A 169 3.51 13.88 -13.33
C ASP A 169 2.34 13.17 -14.06
N GLY A 170 2.07 11.92 -13.67
CA GLY A 170 1.03 11.05 -14.20
C GLY A 170 1.41 10.33 -15.49
N GLU A 171 2.69 10.31 -15.86
CA GLU A 171 3.17 9.85 -17.17
C GLU A 171 3.68 8.40 -17.16
N LYS A 172 4.08 7.90 -15.98
CA LYS A 172 4.63 6.55 -15.80
C LYS A 172 3.95 5.82 -14.63
N VAL A 173 3.98 4.49 -14.69
CA VAL A 173 3.64 3.60 -13.56
C VAL A 173 4.90 2.93 -13.06
N ILE A 174 5.10 2.92 -11.74
CA ILE A 174 6.14 2.16 -11.05
C ILE A 174 5.49 0.89 -10.50
N VAL A 175 6.06 -0.28 -10.82
CA VAL A 175 5.50 -1.59 -10.47
C VAL A 175 6.50 -2.38 -9.64
N CYS A 176 6.07 -2.87 -8.48
CA CYS A 176 6.79 -3.78 -7.61
C CYS A 176 6.50 -5.22 -8.00
N GLU A 177 7.48 -5.94 -8.52
CA GLU A 177 7.35 -7.30 -9.02
C GLU A 177 8.08 -8.24 -8.07
N SER A 178 7.30 -9.00 -7.29
CA SER A 178 7.82 -9.56 -6.05
C SER A 178 8.60 -10.84 -6.24
N ASN A 179 8.28 -11.68 -7.24
CA ASN A 179 8.77 -13.06 -7.29
C ASN A 179 8.59 -13.80 -5.93
N ILE A 180 7.51 -13.49 -5.18
CA ILE A 180 7.28 -14.03 -3.84
C ILE A 180 7.16 -15.56 -3.88
N GLY A 181 7.79 -16.23 -2.91
CA GLY A 181 7.84 -17.69 -2.86
C GLY A 181 8.90 -18.34 -3.75
N THR A 182 9.78 -17.55 -4.38
CA THR A 182 10.94 -18.05 -5.14
C THR A 182 12.26 -17.63 -4.50
N ASP A 183 13.39 -18.22 -4.91
CA ASP A 183 14.71 -17.79 -4.45
C ASP A 183 15.29 -16.58 -5.20
N HIS A 184 14.55 -16.05 -6.19
CA HIS A 184 15.00 -14.95 -7.02
C HIS A 184 14.76 -13.59 -6.35
N ASN A 185 15.62 -12.63 -6.68
CA ASN A 185 15.39 -11.22 -6.39
C ASN A 185 14.14 -10.72 -7.13
N GLY A 186 13.46 -9.73 -6.56
CA GLY A 186 12.38 -9.03 -7.25
C GLY A 186 12.89 -7.91 -8.14
N THR A 187 11.96 -7.25 -8.83
CA THR A 187 12.27 -6.12 -9.71
C THR A 187 11.30 -4.96 -9.53
N ILE A 188 11.78 -3.75 -9.78
CA ILE A 188 10.95 -2.57 -9.97
C ILE A 188 10.92 -2.21 -11.43
N SER A 189 9.72 -2.20 -12.01
CA SER A 189 9.52 -1.81 -13.39
C SER A 189 8.97 -0.40 -13.52
N ILE A 190 9.54 0.39 -14.45
CA ILE A 190 9.08 1.73 -14.78
C ILE A 190 8.47 1.67 -16.18
N ILE A 191 7.18 1.97 -16.26
CA ILE A 191 6.39 1.80 -17.49
C ILE A 191 5.83 3.15 -17.94
N PRO A 192 6.35 3.74 -19.02
CA PRO A 192 5.76 4.93 -19.63
C PRO A 192 4.38 4.63 -20.22
N LEU A 193 3.39 5.46 -19.92
CA LEU A 193 2.02 5.27 -20.40
C LEU A 193 1.87 5.55 -21.90
N ASN A 194 2.73 6.40 -22.47
CA ASN A 194 2.75 6.70 -23.89
C ASN A 194 3.46 5.61 -24.74
N ASN A 195 4.36 4.82 -24.14
CA ASN A 195 5.07 3.73 -24.81
C ASN A 195 5.45 2.62 -23.83
N ILE A 196 4.55 1.65 -23.71
CA ILE A 196 4.68 0.53 -22.77
C ILE A 196 5.82 -0.43 -23.13
N GLN A 197 6.30 -0.43 -24.38
CA GLN A 197 7.46 -1.25 -24.77
C GLN A 197 8.77 -0.71 -24.15
N LYS A 198 8.83 0.57 -23.76
CA LYS A 198 10.00 1.19 -23.12
C LYS A 198 10.05 0.92 -21.62
N ARG A 199 9.71 -0.30 -21.23
CA ARG A 199 9.78 -0.73 -19.83
C ARG A 199 11.25 -0.86 -19.42
N CYS A 200 11.64 -0.19 -18.36
CA CYS A 200 12.89 -0.47 -17.64
C CYS A 200 12.59 -1.36 -16.42
N SER A 201 13.52 -2.25 -16.07
CA SER A 201 13.40 -3.18 -14.94
C SER A 201 14.67 -3.11 -14.10
N ILE A 202 14.52 -2.83 -12.81
CA ILE A 202 15.62 -2.60 -11.86
C ILE A 202 15.56 -3.72 -10.82
N GLU A 203 16.61 -4.51 -10.71
CA GLU A 203 16.69 -5.56 -9.68
C GLU A 203 16.77 -4.96 -8.27
N VAL A 204 16.04 -5.55 -7.31
CA VAL A 204 16.05 -5.17 -5.89
C VAL A 204 16.27 -6.41 -5.01
N GLY A 205 15.97 -6.34 -3.71
CA GLY A 205 16.08 -7.51 -2.82
C GLY A 205 15.01 -8.57 -3.07
N LYS A 206 15.00 -9.60 -2.23
CA LYS A 206 14.01 -10.69 -2.31
C LYS A 206 12.64 -10.23 -1.82
N TRP A 207 11.63 -10.64 -2.58
CA TRP A 207 10.20 -10.45 -2.28
C TRP A 207 9.83 -8.99 -1.96
N PRO A 208 10.05 -8.03 -2.87
CA PRO A 208 9.63 -6.66 -2.63
C PRO A 208 8.10 -6.54 -2.60
N VAL A 209 7.57 -5.84 -1.59
CA VAL A 209 6.11 -5.83 -1.30
C VAL A 209 5.45 -4.45 -1.29
N ASP A 210 6.20 -3.37 -1.07
CA ASP A 210 5.65 -2.01 -1.03
C ASP A 210 6.65 -0.99 -1.58
N ILE A 211 6.11 0.15 -2.01
CA ILE A 211 6.86 1.26 -2.61
C ILE A 211 6.47 2.56 -1.92
N PHE A 212 7.47 3.30 -1.45
CA PHE A 212 7.37 4.74 -1.25
C PHE A 212 8.10 5.45 -2.38
N TYR A 213 7.47 6.46 -2.96
CA TYR A 213 8.07 7.24 -4.05
C TYR A 213 7.91 8.74 -3.80
N ASP A 214 9.01 9.47 -3.97
CA ASP A 214 9.05 10.93 -3.93
C ASP A 214 10.04 11.48 -4.98
N ASN A 215 9.50 12.13 -6.02
CA ASN A 215 10.20 12.79 -7.12
C ASN A 215 11.03 11.87 -8.02
N ASN A 216 12.27 11.56 -7.66
CA ASN A 216 13.12 10.62 -8.39
C ASN A 216 13.64 9.49 -7.49
N ILE A 217 13.31 9.52 -6.20
CA ILE A 217 13.67 8.47 -5.25
C ILE A 217 12.50 7.53 -5.07
N CYS A 218 12.75 6.24 -5.28
CA CYS A 218 11.85 5.15 -4.95
C CYS A 218 12.50 4.29 -3.86
N ILE A 219 11.76 4.01 -2.80
CA ILE A 219 12.17 3.15 -1.69
C ILE A 219 11.28 1.93 -1.69
N VAL A 220 11.90 0.76 -1.64
CA VAL A 220 11.23 -0.53 -1.74
C VAL A 220 11.52 -1.35 -0.51
N SER A 221 10.49 -1.94 0.10
CA SER A 221 10.65 -2.89 1.20
C SER A 221 10.83 -4.32 0.67
N ASN A 222 11.98 -4.94 0.93
CA ASN A 222 12.30 -6.29 0.49
C ASN A 222 11.96 -7.30 1.60
N PHE A 223 10.72 -7.79 1.58
CA PHE A 223 10.14 -8.61 2.65
C PHE A 223 10.97 -9.87 2.96
N GLY A 224 11.52 -10.50 1.92
CA GLY A 224 12.27 -11.76 2.02
C GLY A 224 13.77 -11.59 2.30
N ASP A 225 14.27 -10.35 2.34
CA ASP A 225 15.71 -10.05 2.48
C ASP A 225 16.03 -9.18 3.70
N SER A 226 15.02 -8.82 4.51
CA SER A 226 15.18 -7.93 5.67
C SER A 226 15.82 -6.57 5.33
N THR A 227 15.71 -6.14 4.07
CA THR A 227 16.34 -4.92 3.55
C THR A 227 15.32 -3.94 2.98
N ILE A 228 15.74 -2.69 2.80
CA ILE A 228 15.10 -1.75 1.89
C ILE A 228 16.05 -1.41 0.75
N SER A 229 15.51 -1.23 -0.46
CA SER A 229 16.24 -0.76 -1.64
C SER A 229 15.91 0.71 -1.92
N ILE A 230 16.92 1.52 -2.20
CA ILE A 230 16.79 2.91 -2.65
C ILE A 230 17.15 2.96 -4.12
N ILE A 231 16.24 3.47 -4.93
CA ILE A 231 16.35 3.53 -6.38
C ILE A 231 16.32 4.99 -6.81
N ASN A 232 17.21 5.34 -7.73
CA ASN A 232 17.09 6.55 -8.52
C ASN A 232 16.34 6.22 -9.82
N LEU A 233 15.17 6.81 -10.01
CA LEU A 233 14.32 6.56 -11.17
C LEU A 233 14.80 7.24 -12.46
N ASP A 234 15.59 8.32 -12.36
CA ASP A 234 16.16 8.99 -13.53
C ASP A 234 17.37 8.20 -14.07
N GLU A 235 18.16 7.65 -13.15
CA GLU A 235 19.30 6.79 -13.48
C GLU A 235 18.91 5.33 -13.68
N GLU A 236 17.64 5.00 -13.44
CA GLU A 236 17.06 3.66 -13.55
C GLU A 236 17.91 2.58 -12.85
N LYS A 237 18.36 2.86 -11.62
CA LYS A 237 19.27 1.96 -10.88
C LYS A 237 19.03 1.95 -9.37
N GLU A 238 19.30 0.82 -8.75
CA GLU A 238 19.42 0.73 -7.30
C GLU A 238 20.70 1.45 -6.85
N MET A 239 20.54 2.50 -6.05
CA MET A 239 21.65 3.25 -5.48
C MET A 239 22.24 2.56 -4.26
N LYS A 240 21.38 1.97 -3.43
CA LYS A 240 21.77 1.39 -2.14
C LYS A 240 20.74 0.39 -1.66
N ARG A 241 21.23 -0.70 -1.07
CA ARG A 241 20.44 -1.65 -0.28
C ARG A 241 20.83 -1.56 1.18
N ILE A 242 19.86 -1.46 2.07
CA ILE A 242 20.09 -1.24 3.50
C ILE A 242 19.39 -2.33 4.29
N TYR A 243 20.16 -3.06 5.10
CA TYR A 243 19.58 -4.00 6.06
C TYR A 243 18.82 -3.24 7.15
N VAL A 244 17.53 -3.52 7.30
CA VAL A 244 16.66 -2.94 8.34
C VAL A 244 16.33 -3.96 9.42
N GLY A 245 16.28 -5.25 9.09
CA GLY A 245 15.88 -6.35 9.97
C GLY A 245 14.45 -6.82 9.69
N GLY A 246 14.09 -7.99 10.26
CA GLY A 246 12.73 -8.53 10.23
C GLY A 246 12.15 -8.75 8.83
N MET A 247 10.84 -8.56 8.68
CA MET A 247 10.13 -8.68 7.39
C MET A 247 9.54 -7.31 7.02
N PRO A 248 10.31 -6.46 6.31
CA PRO A 248 9.89 -5.10 6.03
C PRO A 248 8.73 -5.09 5.04
N ARG A 249 7.70 -4.31 5.37
CA ARG A 249 6.48 -4.15 4.58
C ARG A 249 6.16 -2.68 4.34
N GLY A 250 5.10 -2.13 4.92
CA GLY A 250 4.70 -0.76 4.70
C GLY A 250 5.87 0.21 4.88
N VAL A 251 6.15 1.05 3.88
CA VAL A 251 7.29 1.98 3.91
C VAL A 251 6.84 3.42 3.66
N LEU A 252 7.35 4.36 4.47
CA LEU A 252 7.20 5.80 4.28
C LEU A 252 8.53 6.51 4.47
N LYS A 253 8.62 7.73 3.97
CA LYS A 253 9.72 8.64 4.29
C LYS A 253 9.23 10.05 4.55
N LYS A 254 9.82 10.71 5.55
CA LYS A 254 9.68 12.14 5.81
C LYS A 254 11.06 12.71 6.12
N ASN A 255 11.49 13.72 5.37
CA ASN A 255 12.84 14.28 5.46
C ASN A 255 13.92 13.18 5.27
N SER A 256 14.86 13.05 6.21
CA SER A 256 15.90 12.01 6.23
C SER A 256 15.44 10.69 6.85
N ILE A 257 14.24 10.61 7.42
CA ILE A 257 13.80 9.43 8.18
C ILE A 257 12.91 8.54 7.32
N ILE A 258 13.25 7.26 7.26
CA ILE A 258 12.42 6.19 6.69
C ILE A 258 11.72 5.46 7.83
N TYR A 259 10.44 5.16 7.65
CA TYR A 259 9.60 4.40 8.56
C TYR A 259 9.21 3.10 7.85
N VAL A 260 9.50 1.96 8.48
CA VAL A 260 9.28 0.64 7.90
C VAL A 260 8.55 -0.23 8.90
N GLY A 261 7.35 -0.71 8.54
CA GLY A 261 6.68 -1.74 9.33
C GLY A 261 7.43 -3.07 9.21
N ASP A 262 7.75 -3.67 10.34
CA ASP A 262 8.34 -5.01 10.44
C ASP A 262 7.26 -6.01 10.83
N SER A 263 6.76 -6.74 9.84
CA SER A 263 5.67 -7.70 10.01
C SER A 263 6.04 -8.88 10.90
N TYR A 264 7.33 -9.22 11.03
CA TYR A 264 7.79 -10.38 11.80
C TYR A 264 7.97 -10.05 13.29
N ASN A 265 8.62 -8.92 13.60
CA ASN A 265 8.88 -8.52 14.99
C ASN A 265 7.81 -7.60 15.58
N ASN A 266 6.72 -7.32 14.87
CA ASN A 266 5.62 -6.46 15.32
C ASN A 266 6.11 -5.06 15.74
N SER A 267 6.88 -4.42 14.87
CA SER A 267 7.53 -3.14 15.19
C SER A 267 7.48 -2.15 14.02
N LEU A 268 7.58 -0.85 14.33
CA LEU A 268 7.91 0.20 13.37
C LEU A 268 9.39 0.55 13.52
N ILE A 269 10.16 0.35 12.46
CA ILE A 269 11.57 0.72 12.39
C ILE A 269 11.66 2.14 11.80
N CYS A 270 12.22 3.06 12.58
CA CYS A 270 12.54 4.42 12.16
C CYS A 270 14.06 4.50 11.92
N MET A 271 14.47 4.82 10.69
CA MET A 271 15.88 4.90 10.32
C MET A 271 16.22 6.25 9.72
N ASP A 272 17.19 6.95 10.32
CA ASP A 272 17.74 8.17 9.73
C ASP A 272 18.80 7.82 8.68
N MET A 273 18.61 8.33 7.47
CA MET A 273 19.41 7.96 6.30
C MET A 273 20.77 8.62 6.23
N ILE A 274 20.99 9.69 7.01
CA ILE A 274 22.23 10.45 7.04
C ILE A 274 23.18 9.82 8.07
N SER A 275 22.68 9.63 9.29
CA SER A 275 23.42 9.11 10.43
C SER A 275 23.43 7.58 10.51
N GLY A 276 22.48 6.90 9.86
CA GLY A 276 22.27 5.45 9.97
C GLY A 276 21.66 5.00 11.31
N LYS A 277 21.30 5.93 12.20
CA LYS A 277 20.69 5.61 13.49
C LYS A 277 19.31 4.96 13.28
N LYS A 278 19.03 3.92 14.07
CA LYS A 278 17.77 3.19 14.07
C LYS A 278 17.08 3.32 15.43
N LYS A 279 15.77 3.52 15.41
CA LYS A 279 14.86 3.39 16.56
C LYS A 279 13.79 2.36 16.21
N VAL A 280 13.53 1.43 17.11
CA VAL A 280 12.50 0.39 16.93
C VAL A 280 11.38 0.69 17.92
N ILE A 281 10.15 0.78 17.42
CA ILE A 281 8.96 1.08 18.21
C ILE A 281 8.07 -0.15 18.18
N PRO A 282 7.82 -0.83 19.32
CA PRO A 282 6.86 -1.93 19.37
C PRO A 282 5.46 -1.43 18.99
N ILE A 283 4.76 -2.18 18.14
CA ILE A 283 3.38 -1.88 17.69
C ILE A 283 2.53 -3.15 17.69
N GLY A 284 1.32 -3.09 17.13
CA GLY A 284 0.46 -4.27 16.98
C GLY A 284 1.04 -5.34 16.04
N ASN A 285 0.34 -6.48 15.97
CA ASN A 285 0.86 -7.66 15.29
C ASN A 285 0.70 -7.57 13.77
N GLU A 286 1.72 -8.04 13.03
CA GLU A 286 1.76 -8.06 11.57
C GLU A 286 1.43 -6.68 10.96
N PRO A 287 2.27 -5.65 11.18
CA PRO A 287 2.07 -4.35 10.55
C PRO A 287 2.04 -4.44 9.02
N THR A 288 1.10 -3.73 8.41
CA THR A 288 0.82 -3.76 6.97
C THR A 288 0.80 -2.36 6.37
N GLY A 289 -0.36 -1.78 6.11
CA GLY A 289 -0.50 -0.44 5.54
C GLY A 289 -0.06 0.64 6.52
N ILE A 290 0.54 1.71 6.00
CA ILE A 290 1.08 2.81 6.79
C ILE A 290 0.83 4.15 6.08
N ILE A 291 0.39 5.17 6.81
CA ILE A 291 0.19 6.53 6.28
C ILE A 291 0.60 7.62 7.27
N PHE A 292 0.93 8.80 6.75
CA PHE A 292 0.95 10.03 7.55
C PHE A 292 -0.46 10.58 7.73
N VAL A 293 -0.75 11.08 8.93
CA VAL A 293 -2.05 11.61 9.35
C VAL A 293 -1.89 12.95 10.07
#